data_AF-A0A1N6FUL7-F1
#
_entry.id   AF-A0A1N6FUL7-F1
#
_cell.length_a   1.000
_cell.length_b   1.000
_cell.length_c   1.000
_cell.angle_alpha   90.00
_cell.angle_beta   90.00
_cell.angle_gamma   90.00
#
_symmetry.space_group_name_H-M   'P 1'
#
loop_
_entity.id
_entity.type
_entity.pdbx_description
1 polymer ?
#
loop_
_entity_poly.entity_id
_entity_poly.type
_entity_poly.pdbx_seq_one_letter_code
_entity_poly.pdbx_strand_id
1 'polypeptide(L)' 'MNELIIYAVVFAALIGHCLLAGKMYRTVHQDSGLTLREKNDWKLKALIFPGYFWFQYKKSKA' A
#
# COMPACT_ATOMS: atom_id res chain seq x y z
N MET A 1 15.90 2.45 -27.43
CA MET A 1 16.43 1.81 -26.19
C MET A 1 15.95 2.53 -24.93
N ASN A 2 15.61 3.82 -25.00
CA ASN A 2 15.05 4.57 -23.88
C ASN A 2 13.69 4.01 -23.42
N GLU A 3 12.89 3.53 -24.38
CA GLU A 3 11.59 2.90 -24.18
C GLU A 3 11.70 1.66 -23.29
N LEU A 4 12.71 0.81 -23.52
CA LEU A 4 12.97 -0.37 -22.69
C LEU A 4 13.29 0.01 -21.24
N ILE A 5 14.09 1.06 -21.04
CA ILE A 5 14.42 1.57 -19.70
C ILE A 5 13.15 2.09 -19.01
N ILE A 6 12.34 2.89 -19.72
CA ILE A 6 11.08 3.43 -19.18
C ILE A 6 10.15 2.28 -18.75
N TYR A 7 9.96 1.26 -19.59
CA TYR A 7 9.12 0.13 -19.26
C TYR A 7 9.65 -0.69 -18.08
N ALA A 8 10.97 -0.90 -18.00
CA ALA A 8 11.58 -1.58 -16.86
C ALA A 8 11.34 -0.83 -15.54
N VAL A 9 11.45 0.51 -15.55
CA VAL A 9 11.18 1.35 -14.38
C VAL A 9 9.70 1.30 -13.99
N VAL A 10 8.78 1.42 -14.96
CA VAL A 10 7.33 1.31 -14.69
C VAL A 10 6.99 -0.06 -14.12
N PHE A 11 7.57 -1.12 -14.66
CA PHE A 11 7.34 -2.48 -14.18
C PHE A 11 7.87 -2.69 -12.76
N ALA A 12 9.07 -2.20 -12.45
CA ALA A 12 9.61 -2.21 -11.10
C ALA A 12 8.73 -1.41 -10.12
N ALA A 13 8.20 -0.26 -10.55
CA ALA A 13 7.26 0.53 -9.76
C ALA A 13 5.94 -0.21 -9.49
N LEU A 14 5.40 -0.93 -10.47
CA LEU A 14 4.21 -1.77 -10.31
C LEU A 14 4.44 -2.91 -9.31
N ILE A 15 5.59 -3.60 -9.40
CA ILE A 15 5.97 -4.63 -8.43
C ILE A 15 6.05 -4.02 -7.03
N GLY A 16 6.75 -2.89 -6.88
CA GLY A 16 6.88 -2.18 -5.62
C GLY A 16 5.51 -1.80 -5.03
N HIS A 17 4.60 -1.28 -5.87
CA HIS A 17 3.23 -0.97 -5.48
C HIS A 17 2.51 -2.20 -4.93
N CYS A 18 2.52 -3.33 -5.65
CA CYS A 18 1.87 -4.57 -5.22
C CYS A 18 2.43 -5.10 -3.90
N LEU A 19 3.76 -5.10 -3.74
CA LEU A 19 4.42 -5.54 -2.51
C LEU A 19 4.04 -4.67 -1.31
N LEU A 20 4.02 -3.33 -1.50
CA LEU A 20 3.65 -2.39 -0.46
C LEU A 20 2.16 -2.50 -0.08
N ALA A 21 1.27 -2.64 -1.07
CA ALA A 21 -0.16 -2.84 -0.84
C ALA A 21 -0.41 -4.15 -0.07
N GLY A 22 0.24 -5.24 -0.47
CA GLY A 22 0.14 -6.54 0.22
C GLY A 22 0.66 -6.48 1.66
N LYS A 23 1.78 -5.79 1.89
CA LYS A 23 2.32 -5.56 3.24
C LYS A 23 1.34 -4.77 4.11
N MET A 24 0.85 -3.64 3.60
CA MET A 24 -0.11 -2.80 4.33
C MET A 24 -1.40 -3.55 4.62
N TYR A 25 -1.92 -4.32 3.66
CA TYR A 25 -3.10 -5.16 3.85
C TYR A 25 -2.94 -6.11 5.03
N ARG A 26 -1.82 -6.84 5.10
CA ARG A 26 -1.54 -7.80 6.19
C ARG A 26 -1.50 -7.08 7.54
N THR A 27 -0.79 -5.97 7.64
CA THR A 27 -0.69 -5.18 8.87
C THR A 27 -2.06 -4.68 9.34
N VAL A 28 -2.83 -4.04 8.46
CA VAL A 28 -4.17 -3.53 8.77
C VAL A 28 -5.13 -4.67 9.13
N HIS A 29 -5.02 -5.82 8.48
CA HIS A 29 -5.89 -6.96 8.78
C HIS A 29 -5.66 -7.51 10.20
N GLN A 30 -4.41 -7.58 10.63
CA GLN A 30 -3.98 -8.10 11.94
C GLN A 30 -4.19 -7.09 13.08
N ASP A 31 -4.51 -5.84 12.77
CA ASP A 31 -4.72 -4.79 13.75
C ASP A 31 -6.02 -5.01 14.57
N SER A 32 -5.90 -5.37 15.85
CA SER A 32 -7.06 -5.57 16.72
C SER A 32 -7.72 -4.27 17.16
N GLY A 33 -7.05 -3.13 17.01
CA GLY A 33 -7.56 -1.81 17.38
C GLY A 33 -8.42 -1.13 16.32
N LEU A 34 -8.67 -1.79 15.19
CA LEU A 34 -9.55 -1.30 14.13
C LEU A 34 -10.81 -2.15 14.01
N THR A 35 -11.94 -1.48 13.82
CA THR A 35 -13.19 -2.12 13.41
C THR A 35 -13.08 -2.68 11.99
N LEU A 36 -13.99 -3.59 11.62
CA LEU A 36 -14.03 -4.16 10.27
C LEU A 36 -14.15 -3.06 9.18
N ARG A 37 -14.94 -2.01 9.45
CA ARG A 37 -15.13 -0.91 8.51
C ARG A 37 -13.84 -0.13 8.29
N GLU A 38 -13.13 0.20 9.36
CA GLU A 38 -11.86 0.93 9.29
C GLU A 38 -10.77 0.09 8.61
N LYS A 39 -10.74 -1.22 8.87
CA LYS A 39 -9.83 -2.14 8.16
C LYS A 39 -10.07 -2.08 6.65
N ASN A 40 -11.33 -2.13 6.22
CA ASN A 40 -11.67 -2.12 4.80
C ASN A 40 -11.33 -0.77 4.15
N ASP A 41 -11.58 0.35 4.84
CA ASP A 41 -11.20 1.68 4.36
C ASP A 41 -9.69 1.82 4.16
N TRP A 42 -8.88 1.37 5.14
CA TRP A 42 -7.42 1.37 5.01
C TRP A 42 -6.92 0.44 3.91
N LYS A 43 -7.55 -0.73 3.72
CA LYS A 43 -7.20 -1.66 2.63
C LYS A 43 -7.51 -1.06 1.25
N LEU A 44 -8.62 -0.35 1.10
CA LEU A 44 -8.96 0.35 -0.15
C LEU A 44 -7.97 1.48 -0.45
N LYS A 45 -7.62 2.28 0.57
CA LYS A 45 -6.58 3.32 0.45
C LYS A 45 -5.22 2.75 0.04
N ALA A 46 -4.86 1.59 0.58
CA ALA A 46 -3.63 0.88 0.22
C ALA A 46 -3.59 0.43 -1.25
N LEU A 47 -4.74 0.10 -1.86
CA LEU A 47 -4.81 -0.26 -3.29
C LEU A 47 -4.55 0.94 -4.22
N ILE A 48 -4.88 2.16 -3.78
CA ILE A 48 -4.70 3.36 -4.60
C ILE A 48 -3.25 3.83 -4.50
N PHE A 49 -2.75 4.05 -3.28
CA PHE A 49 -1.38 4.53 -3.10
C PHE A 49 -0.78 4.06 -1.78
N PRO A 50 -0.23 2.82 -1.74
CA PRO A 50 0.17 2.17 -0.51
C PRO A 50 1.32 2.90 0.19
N GLY A 51 2.22 3.53 -0.57
CA GLY A 51 3.34 4.30 -0.01
C GLY A 51 2.87 5.45 0.87
N TYR A 52 1.98 6.31 0.37
CA TYR A 52 1.46 7.45 1.12
C TYR A 52 0.59 7.03 2.30
N PHE A 53 -0.37 6.14 2.07
CA PHE A 53 -1.32 5.74 3.10
C PHE A 53 -0.70 4.90 4.20
N TRP A 54 0.43 4.22 3.96
CA TRP A 54 1.21 3.58 5.01
C TRP A 54 1.69 4.57 6.07
N PHE A 55 2.19 5.74 5.66
CA PHE A 55 2.61 6.78 6.61
C PHE A 55 1.42 7.39 7.36
N GLN A 56 0.30 7.61 6.66
CA GLN A 56 -0.92 8.11 7.30
C GLN A 56 -1.48 7.11 8.32
N TYR A 57 -1.48 5.82 7.97
CA TYR A 57 -1.89 4.75 8.89
C TYR A 57 -1.01 4.72 10.14
N LYS A 58 0.32 4.80 9.98
CA LYS A 58 1.24 4.88 11.13
C LYS A 58 0.97 6.10 12.00
N LYS A 59 0.73 7.28 11.41
CA LYS A 59 0.39 8.49 12.16
C LYS A 59 -0.91 8.35 12.94
N SER A 60 -1.90 7.65 12.42
CA SER A 60 -3.17 7.40 13.13
C SER A 60 -3.03 6.45 14.33
N LYS A 61 -1.86 5.82 14.49
CA LYS A 61 -1.52 4.91 15.58
C LYS A 61 -0.52 5.47 16.58
N ALA A 62 0.04 6.65 16.31
CA ALA A 62 0.88 7.40 17.24
C ALA A 62 -0.02 8.20 18.20
#